data_AF-A0A970GTZ3-F1
#
_entry.id   AF-A0A970GTZ3-F1
#
_cell.length_a   1.000
_cell.length_b   1.000
_cell.length_c   1.000
_cell.angle_alpha   90.00
_cell.angle_beta   90.00
_cell.angle_gamma   90.00
#
_symmetry.space_group_name_H-M   'P 1'
#
loop_
_entity.id
_entity.type
_entity.pdbx_description
1 polymer ?
#
loop_
_entity_poly.entity_id
_entity_poly.type
_entity_poly.pdbx_seq_one_letter_code
_entity_poly.pdbx_strand_id
1 'polypeptide(L)'
;MRSQFADDELLTQGLVADILSVSKETVRKWEKRGTIVPVSASNEGEPLYRWSDLHAFPVVRQMLQSSWDQESRILPARKFRSIELFAGAGGLALGLEASGFDSVAFNEIDHDACETLRKNRPEWNVIEGDIENIDFTQFHDIDLVSGGFPCQAFSYAGNRFGFEDTRGTLFFQFARAIREIQPRVFLGENVRGLLTHDKGRTIGVIKGAIREIGYTLIEPQVLKALFYKVPQKRERLFLVGIRNDLAHHQARFKWPDPAQRVYTVRDALKKGDLYPTDVPDSQGVLYTKWKTEIIARIPQGGYWRDLPIQLQKQLLKGSFHLEGGKTGIGRRLSWNEPSLTLTCAPAQNQTGRCHPEETRPLTVREYARIQTFPDDWDFCGSTMSQYKQIGNAVPVNLAAAVGRRLVALLNEMEAEAPDFSLQHPAWRHGIRYPDGAVQMLLLEPSTMYLVDDSPVTLLGTYRKSCREWIVSSNLYNYPVTDSEIEKCQPLRSVSRLILVRKNDSRLFFKVKGYEIVGKRALSELGYPTGTRHPASQKYILYKLEPLETELAYDEAGAIAIAGKGANIKKANRLAPTVPPHRAGGGAGGCP
;
A
#
# COMPACT_ATOMS: atom_id res chain seq x y z
N MET A 1 1.69 1.32 -30.25
CA MET A 1 2.80 0.52 -29.70
C MET A 1 3.95 0.59 -30.68
N ARG A 2 4.96 1.42 -30.43
CA ARG A 2 6.24 1.32 -31.14
C ARG A 2 7.25 0.88 -30.10
N SER A 3 7.70 -0.38 -30.20
CA SER A 3 8.94 -0.82 -29.57
C SER A 3 10.02 0.21 -29.92
N GLN A 4 10.71 0.77 -28.92
CA GLN A 4 11.78 1.72 -29.16
C GLN A 4 12.98 1.06 -29.85
N PHE A 5 13.16 -0.24 -29.60
CA PHE A 5 14.03 -1.06 -30.40
C PHE A 5 13.37 -1.31 -31.76
N ALA A 6 14.00 -0.80 -32.83
CA ALA A 6 13.73 -1.34 -34.15
C ALA A 6 14.00 -2.86 -34.10
N ASP A 7 13.28 -3.65 -34.89
CA ASP A 7 13.47 -5.11 -34.87
C ASP A 7 14.93 -5.51 -35.11
N ASP A 8 15.67 -4.69 -35.85
CA ASP A 8 17.10 -4.83 -36.16
C ASP A 8 18.07 -4.21 -35.13
N GLU A 9 17.60 -3.61 -34.03
CA GLU A 9 18.50 -3.01 -33.04
C GLU A 9 19.38 -4.08 -32.37
N LEU A 10 20.65 -3.72 -32.21
CA LEU A 10 21.71 -4.62 -31.72
C LEU A 10 22.03 -4.33 -30.26
N LEU A 11 21.98 -5.39 -29.44
CA LEU A 11 22.17 -5.33 -28.00
C LEU A 11 23.47 -6.04 -27.60
N THR A 12 24.19 -5.46 -26.64
CA THR A 12 25.36 -6.12 -26.04
C THR A 12 24.95 -7.31 -25.18
N GLN A 13 25.86 -8.26 -24.98
CA GLN A 13 25.63 -9.41 -24.07
C GLN A 13 25.19 -8.96 -22.67
N GLY A 14 25.77 -7.87 -22.17
CA GLY A 14 25.40 -7.31 -20.88
C GLY A 14 23.94 -6.87 -20.84
N LEU A 15 23.50 -6.11 -21.85
CA LEU A 15 22.13 -5.61 -21.91
C LEU A 15 21.10 -6.73 -22.12
N VAL A 16 21.42 -7.73 -22.94
CA VAL A 16 20.58 -8.95 -23.07
C VAL A 16 20.42 -9.65 -21.72
N ALA A 17 21.52 -9.84 -20.98
CA ALA A 17 21.47 -10.49 -19.66
C ALA A 17 20.57 -9.70 -18.69
N ASP A 18 20.64 -8.38 -18.72
CA ASP A 18 19.85 -7.50 -17.85
C ASP A 18 18.36 -7.54 -18.19
N ILE A 19 17.99 -7.38 -19.47
CA ILE A 19 16.60 -7.46 -19.95
C ILE A 19 16.01 -8.82 -19.59
N LEU A 20 16.74 -9.90 -19.87
CA LEU A 20 16.30 -11.26 -19.60
C LEU A 20 16.38 -11.62 -18.11
N SER A 21 16.90 -10.72 -17.26
CA SER A 21 17.04 -10.95 -15.82
C SER A 21 17.86 -12.20 -15.48
N VAL A 22 18.89 -12.49 -16.27
CA VAL A 22 19.82 -13.62 -16.09
C VAL A 22 21.27 -13.13 -15.98
N SER A 23 22.19 -14.05 -15.65
CA SER A 23 23.61 -13.71 -15.64
C SER A 23 24.19 -13.66 -17.05
N LYS A 24 25.26 -12.86 -17.28
CA LYS A 24 26.02 -12.91 -18.54
C LYS A 24 26.51 -14.32 -18.86
N GLU A 25 26.84 -15.11 -17.84
CA GLU A 25 27.23 -16.53 -18.00
C GLU A 25 26.08 -17.40 -18.51
N THR A 26 24.84 -17.11 -18.09
CA THR A 26 23.65 -17.78 -18.63
C THR A 26 23.48 -17.49 -20.11
N VAL A 27 23.65 -16.23 -20.52
CA VAL A 27 23.61 -15.81 -21.94
C VAL A 27 24.69 -16.54 -22.75
N ARG A 28 25.93 -16.62 -22.24
CA ARG A 28 27.02 -17.39 -22.87
C ARG A 28 26.71 -18.88 -23.02
N LYS A 29 26.05 -19.48 -22.04
CA LYS A 29 25.63 -20.89 -22.12
C LYS A 29 24.56 -21.10 -23.18
N TRP A 30 23.62 -20.16 -23.31
CA TRP A 30 22.59 -20.18 -24.35
C TRP A 30 23.18 -19.99 -25.75
N GLU A 31 24.17 -19.11 -25.89
CA GLU A 31 24.95 -18.94 -27.12
C GLU A 31 25.63 -20.25 -27.55
N LYS A 32 26.36 -20.90 -26.64
CA LYS A 32 27.01 -22.21 -26.92
C LYS A 32 26.04 -23.32 -27.31
N ARG A 33 24.76 -23.20 -26.92
CA ARG A 33 23.69 -24.17 -27.22
C ARG A 33 22.83 -23.74 -28.42
N GLY A 34 23.09 -22.60 -29.03
CA GLY A 34 22.31 -22.06 -30.14
C GLY A 34 20.91 -21.56 -29.77
N THR A 35 20.62 -21.33 -28.47
CA THR A 35 19.32 -20.80 -28.02
C THR A 35 19.14 -19.32 -28.39
N ILE A 36 20.24 -18.59 -28.43
CA ILE A 36 20.35 -17.21 -28.94
C ILE A 36 21.68 -17.14 -29.70
N VAL A 37 21.71 -16.45 -30.83
CA VAL A 37 22.88 -16.40 -31.70
C VAL A 37 23.26 -14.94 -31.92
N PRO A 38 24.51 -14.53 -31.65
CA PRO A 38 24.94 -13.18 -31.97
C PRO A 38 24.96 -12.99 -33.48
N VAL A 39 24.48 -11.85 -33.95
CA VAL A 39 24.38 -11.51 -35.37
C VAL A 39 25.61 -10.76 -35.89
N SER A 40 26.38 -10.15 -34.98
CA SER A 40 27.65 -9.47 -35.27
C SER A 40 28.47 -9.30 -33.98
N ALA A 41 29.59 -8.60 -34.07
CA ALA A 41 30.39 -8.17 -32.91
C ALA A 41 30.64 -6.66 -32.98
N SER A 42 30.79 -6.03 -31.81
CA SER A 42 31.19 -4.63 -31.70
C SER A 42 32.63 -4.41 -32.17
N ASN A 43 33.04 -3.15 -32.33
CA ASN A 43 34.44 -2.80 -32.64
C ASN A 43 35.44 -3.33 -31.58
N GLU A 44 34.97 -3.61 -30.37
CA GLU A 44 35.76 -4.15 -29.26
C GLU A 44 35.68 -5.69 -29.18
N GLY A 45 35.00 -6.33 -30.15
CA GLY A 45 34.83 -7.78 -30.22
C GLY A 45 33.73 -8.34 -29.31
N GLU A 46 32.86 -7.50 -28.73
CA GLU A 46 31.73 -7.96 -27.92
C GLU A 46 30.59 -8.50 -28.80
N PRO A 47 30.02 -9.69 -28.53
CA PRO A 47 28.91 -10.22 -29.30
C PRO A 47 27.66 -9.34 -29.19
N LEU A 48 27.02 -9.11 -30.35
CA LEU A 48 25.80 -8.32 -30.48
C LEU A 48 24.62 -9.20 -30.89
N TYR A 49 23.49 -9.03 -30.22
CA TYR A 49 22.27 -9.82 -30.42
C TYR A 49 21.15 -8.92 -30.96
N ARG A 50 20.32 -9.44 -31.87
CA ARG A 50 19.20 -8.68 -32.42
C ARG A 50 18.02 -8.68 -31.44
N TRP A 51 17.35 -7.53 -31.29
CA TRP A 51 16.18 -7.40 -30.41
C TRP A 51 15.05 -8.38 -30.74
N SER A 52 14.73 -8.56 -32.03
CA SER A 52 13.67 -9.49 -32.47
C SER A 52 13.87 -10.92 -31.99
N ASP A 53 15.13 -11.37 -31.86
CA ASP A 53 15.46 -12.73 -31.44
C ASP A 53 15.10 -12.97 -29.97
N LEU A 54 14.88 -11.89 -29.20
CA LEU A 54 14.51 -11.97 -27.80
C LEU A 54 12.99 -11.96 -27.58
N HIS A 55 12.17 -11.75 -28.62
CA HIS A 55 10.70 -11.65 -28.49
C HIS A 55 10.07 -12.92 -27.93
N ALA A 56 10.71 -14.08 -28.08
CA ALA A 56 10.22 -15.33 -27.51
C ALA A 56 10.31 -15.37 -25.97
N PHE A 57 11.15 -14.55 -25.33
CA PHE A 57 11.32 -14.59 -23.88
C PHE A 57 10.15 -13.93 -23.15
N PRO A 58 9.59 -14.54 -22.07
CA PRO A 58 8.41 -14.02 -21.39
C PRO A 58 8.51 -12.56 -20.95
N VAL A 59 9.65 -12.14 -20.42
CA VAL A 59 9.89 -10.75 -19.98
C VAL A 59 9.84 -9.77 -21.15
N VAL A 60 10.38 -10.15 -22.31
CA VAL A 60 10.35 -9.31 -23.52
C VAL A 60 8.93 -9.23 -24.07
N ARG A 61 8.19 -10.34 -24.10
CA ARG A 61 6.77 -10.32 -24.47
C ARG A 61 5.97 -9.37 -23.58
N GLN A 62 6.22 -9.39 -22.26
CA GLN A 62 5.58 -8.49 -21.32
C GLN A 62 5.94 -7.03 -21.60
N MET A 63 7.20 -6.72 -21.89
CA MET A 63 7.61 -5.37 -22.29
C MET A 63 6.94 -4.91 -23.59
N LEU A 64 6.82 -5.78 -24.59
CA LEU A 64 6.18 -5.47 -25.88
C LEU A 64 4.65 -5.28 -25.76
N GLN A 65 4.01 -6.07 -24.90
CA GLN A 65 2.55 -6.03 -24.66
C GLN A 65 2.15 -5.05 -23.54
N SER A 66 3.14 -4.35 -22.97
CA SER A 66 2.97 -3.47 -21.83
C SER A 66 1.93 -2.37 -22.06
N SER A 67 1.12 -2.12 -21.02
CA SER A 67 0.20 -0.99 -20.95
C SER A 67 0.84 0.31 -20.44
N TRP A 68 2.18 0.38 -20.32
CA TRP A 68 2.94 1.51 -19.77
C TRP A 68 2.43 2.89 -20.20
N ASP A 69 2.22 3.11 -21.50
CA ASP A 69 1.78 4.40 -22.03
C ASP A 69 0.36 4.77 -21.56
N GLN A 70 -0.52 3.78 -21.45
CA GLN A 70 -1.86 3.97 -20.91
C GLN A 70 -1.79 4.26 -19.42
N GLU A 71 -0.96 3.50 -18.69
CA GLU A 71 -0.73 3.72 -17.26
C GLU A 71 -0.15 5.10 -16.96
N SER A 72 0.74 5.61 -17.83
CA SER A 72 1.35 6.94 -17.68
C SER A 72 0.36 8.11 -17.76
N ARG A 73 -0.84 7.86 -18.31
CA ARG A 73 -1.92 8.85 -18.47
C ARG A 73 -2.99 8.76 -17.38
N ILE A 74 -2.84 7.85 -16.41
CA ILE A 74 -3.74 7.77 -15.27
C ILE A 74 -3.60 9.07 -14.48
N LEU A 75 -4.72 9.77 -14.32
CA LEU A 75 -4.85 10.96 -13.48
C LEU A 75 -5.81 10.66 -12.33
N PRO A 76 -5.63 11.29 -11.16
CA PRO A 76 -6.51 11.07 -10.03
C PRO A 76 -7.88 11.72 -10.27
N ALA A 77 -8.95 11.03 -9.89
CA ALA A 77 -10.34 11.48 -10.06
C ALA A 77 -10.68 12.66 -9.14
N ARG A 78 -9.97 12.78 -8.02
CA ARG A 78 -9.97 13.91 -7.10
C ARG A 78 -8.60 14.06 -6.45
N LYS A 79 -8.42 15.06 -5.60
CA LYS A 79 -7.21 15.18 -4.78
C LYS A 79 -7.15 14.01 -3.79
N PHE A 80 -6.23 13.06 -4.00
CA PHE A 80 -6.01 11.95 -3.07
C PHE A 80 -4.94 12.32 -2.06
N ARG A 81 -5.29 12.30 -0.78
CA ARG A 81 -4.41 12.77 0.29
C ARG A 81 -3.49 11.66 0.76
N SER A 82 -2.20 11.95 0.91
CA SER A 82 -1.20 10.98 1.35
C SER A 82 -0.36 11.45 2.54
N ILE A 83 0.13 10.50 3.32
CA ILE A 83 1.17 10.71 4.33
C ILE A 83 2.31 9.75 4.03
N GLU A 84 3.55 10.25 4.05
CA GLU A 84 4.73 9.42 3.86
C GLU A 84 5.55 9.32 5.16
N LEU A 85 5.85 8.10 5.56
CA LEU A 85 6.63 7.75 6.74
C LEU A 85 8.02 7.31 6.29
N PHE A 86 9.06 7.69 7.04
CA PHE A 86 10.47 7.43 6.67
C PHE A 86 10.79 8.01 5.29
N ALA A 87 10.38 9.26 5.06
CA ALA A 87 10.37 9.90 3.74
C ALA A 87 11.77 10.02 3.08
N GLY A 88 12.83 9.98 3.89
CA GLY A 88 14.19 10.21 3.46
C GLY A 88 14.29 11.52 2.67
N ALA A 89 15.07 11.50 1.60
CA ALA A 89 15.22 12.67 0.73
C ALA A 89 14.14 12.79 -0.35
N GLY A 90 13.00 12.09 -0.20
CA GLY A 90 11.82 12.28 -1.04
C GLY A 90 11.77 11.50 -2.34
N GLY A 91 12.52 10.40 -2.48
CA GLY A 91 12.48 9.59 -3.71
C GLY A 91 11.11 8.92 -3.96
N LEU A 92 10.49 8.39 -2.90
CA LEU A 92 9.12 7.85 -2.96
C LEU A 92 8.10 9.00 -3.05
N ALA A 93 8.26 10.03 -2.22
CA ALA A 93 7.46 11.25 -2.23
C ALA A 93 7.30 11.88 -3.62
N LEU A 94 8.41 12.13 -4.31
CA LEU A 94 8.41 12.69 -5.67
C LEU A 94 7.68 11.80 -6.67
N GLY A 95 7.81 10.48 -6.54
CA GLY A 95 7.11 9.54 -7.41
C GLY A 95 5.59 9.58 -7.18
N LEU A 96 5.17 9.67 -5.91
CA LEU A 96 3.75 9.80 -5.55
C LEU A 96 3.18 11.16 -5.97
N GLU A 97 3.91 12.26 -5.75
CA GLU A 97 3.57 13.60 -6.24
C GLU A 97 3.40 13.59 -7.77
N ALA A 98 4.36 13.02 -8.51
CA ALA A 98 4.29 12.89 -9.96
C ALA A 98 3.13 12.00 -10.46
N SER A 99 2.57 11.16 -9.59
CA SER A 99 1.37 10.37 -9.88
C SER A 99 0.07 11.13 -9.57
N GLY A 100 0.14 12.29 -8.93
CA GLY A 100 -1.00 13.14 -8.58
C GLY A 100 -1.48 13.03 -7.13
N PHE A 101 -0.71 12.39 -6.24
CA PHE A 101 -1.03 12.40 -4.81
C PHE A 101 -0.74 13.77 -4.17
N ASP A 102 -1.59 14.14 -3.21
CA ASP A 102 -1.46 15.33 -2.38
C ASP A 102 -0.93 14.96 -1.00
N SER A 103 0.38 15.06 -0.82
CA SER A 103 1.00 14.73 0.46
C SER A 103 0.75 15.81 1.50
N VAL A 104 0.10 15.43 2.60
CA VAL A 104 -0.25 16.34 3.70
C VAL A 104 0.74 16.33 4.85
N ALA A 105 1.57 15.29 4.93
CA ALA A 105 2.65 15.20 5.92
C ALA A 105 3.73 14.22 5.47
N PHE A 106 4.97 14.51 5.88
CA PHE A 106 6.14 13.66 5.73
C PHE A 106 6.78 13.49 7.10
N ASN A 107 6.99 12.26 7.56
CA ASN A 107 7.80 11.99 8.74
C ASN A 107 9.19 11.47 8.34
N GLU A 108 10.23 12.09 8.87
CA GLU A 108 11.63 11.68 8.71
C GLU A 108 12.42 12.02 9.98
N ILE A 109 13.40 11.19 10.35
CA ILE A 109 14.23 11.37 11.55
C ILE A 109 15.60 12.02 11.24
N ASP A 110 16.10 11.83 10.02
CA ASP A 110 17.37 12.37 9.55
C ASP A 110 17.21 13.87 9.19
N HIS A 111 17.87 14.73 9.96
CA HIS A 111 17.80 16.18 9.81
C HIS A 111 18.16 16.66 8.40
N ASP A 112 19.26 16.15 7.81
CA ASP A 112 19.69 16.58 6.47
C ASP A 112 18.66 16.19 5.40
N ALA A 113 18.02 15.03 5.56
CA ALA A 113 16.92 14.61 4.69
C ALA A 113 15.67 15.51 4.86
N CYS A 114 15.33 15.89 6.09
CA CYS A 114 14.25 16.85 6.35
C CYS A 114 14.51 18.20 5.69
N GLU A 115 15.74 18.71 5.79
CA GLU A 115 16.14 19.96 5.13
C GLU A 115 16.13 19.83 3.60
N THR A 116 16.46 18.67 3.05
CA THR A 116 16.28 18.38 1.62
C THR A 116 14.81 18.51 1.22
N LEU A 117 13.88 17.89 1.96
CA LEU A 117 12.45 17.99 1.67
C LEU A 117 11.96 19.45 1.72
N ARG A 118 12.25 20.17 2.82
CA ARG A 118 11.83 21.57 3.03
C ARG A 118 12.41 22.51 1.98
N LYS A 119 13.67 22.30 1.57
CA LYS A 119 14.31 23.15 0.57
C LYS A 119 13.62 23.06 -0.80
N ASN A 120 13.26 21.85 -1.21
CA ASN A 120 12.70 21.61 -2.55
C ASN A 120 11.19 21.84 -2.62
N ARG A 121 10.50 21.70 -1.49
CA ARG A 121 9.06 21.90 -1.34
C ARG A 121 8.77 22.62 -0.02
N PRO A 122 8.95 23.95 0.05
CA PRO A 122 8.77 24.73 1.29
C PRO A 122 7.37 24.62 1.90
N GLU A 123 6.37 24.29 1.10
CA GLU A 123 4.98 24.08 1.50
C GLU A 123 4.71 22.69 2.09
N TRP A 124 5.63 21.72 1.92
CA TRP A 124 5.46 20.39 2.48
C TRP A 124 5.58 20.42 4.00
N ASN A 125 4.61 19.80 4.68
CA ASN A 125 4.63 19.63 6.12
C ASN A 125 5.59 18.51 6.53
N VAL A 126 6.84 18.86 6.83
CA VAL A 126 7.89 17.92 7.25
C VAL A 126 7.97 17.83 8.78
N ILE A 127 7.49 16.72 9.31
CA ILE A 127 7.51 16.34 10.72
C ILE A 127 8.82 15.62 11.01
N GLU A 128 9.82 16.42 11.38
CA GLU A 128 11.15 15.93 11.76
C GLU A 128 11.12 15.34 13.16
N GLY A 129 11.37 14.04 13.27
CA GLY A 129 11.41 13.35 14.54
C GLY A 129 11.24 11.85 14.43
N ASP A 130 11.47 11.18 15.56
CA ASP A 130 11.23 9.74 15.69
C ASP A 130 9.73 9.45 15.58
N ILE A 131 9.38 8.53 14.68
CA ILE A 131 8.01 8.06 14.46
C ILE A 131 7.35 7.58 15.76
N GLU A 132 8.11 7.08 16.74
CA GLU A 132 7.56 6.63 18.03
C GLU A 132 6.87 7.74 18.82
N ASN A 133 7.32 8.99 18.65
CA ASN A 133 6.87 10.14 19.43
C ASN A 133 5.80 10.97 18.71
N ILE A 134 5.37 10.54 17.52
CA ILE A 134 4.41 11.27 16.71
C ILE A 134 3.00 10.72 16.95
N ASP A 135 2.08 11.64 17.23
CA ASP A 135 0.66 11.35 17.28
C ASP A 135 0.05 11.51 15.88
N PHE A 136 -0.36 10.40 15.29
CA PHE A 136 -0.99 10.41 13.96
C PHE A 136 -2.52 10.51 14.02
N THR A 137 -3.13 10.51 15.21
CA THR A 137 -4.59 10.59 15.36
C THR A 137 -5.17 11.93 14.92
N GLN A 138 -4.34 12.96 14.77
CA GLN A 138 -4.72 14.26 14.21
C GLN A 138 -4.98 14.23 12.69
N PHE A 139 -4.52 13.19 11.99
CA PHE A 139 -4.71 13.06 10.55
C PHE A 139 -5.97 12.25 10.24
N HIS A 140 -6.87 12.86 9.48
CA HIS A 140 -8.13 12.26 9.04
C HIS A 140 -8.26 12.37 7.51
N ASP A 141 -9.13 11.55 6.93
CA ASP A 141 -9.44 11.51 5.50
C ASP A 141 -8.18 11.38 4.62
N ILE A 142 -7.35 10.40 4.96
CA ILE A 142 -6.13 10.05 4.22
C ILE A 142 -6.45 8.86 3.30
N ASP A 143 -6.11 8.99 2.03
CA ASP A 143 -6.30 7.93 1.05
C ASP A 143 -5.14 6.93 1.07
N LEU A 144 -3.91 7.43 1.26
CA LEU A 144 -2.68 6.64 1.20
C LEU A 144 -1.74 6.94 2.37
N VAL A 145 -1.28 5.90 3.07
CA VAL A 145 -0.04 5.99 3.88
C VAL A 145 1.07 5.23 3.16
N SER A 146 2.19 5.88 2.87
CA SER A 146 3.36 5.27 2.24
C SER A 146 4.56 5.24 3.20
N GLY A 147 5.54 4.35 2.96
CA GLY A 147 6.83 4.45 3.66
C GLY A 147 7.78 3.28 3.45
N GLY A 148 9.08 3.60 3.45
CA GLY A 148 10.18 2.63 3.36
C GLY A 148 10.76 2.32 4.74
N PHE A 149 10.11 1.45 5.51
CA PHE A 149 10.54 1.16 6.88
C PHE A 149 11.88 0.40 6.89
N PRO A 150 12.86 0.80 7.73
CA PRO A 150 14.15 0.11 7.76
C PRO A 150 14.04 -1.37 8.14
N CYS A 151 14.75 -2.23 7.41
CA CYS A 151 14.83 -3.68 7.69
C CYS A 151 15.78 -3.95 8.87
N GLN A 152 15.36 -3.64 10.09
CA GLN A 152 16.09 -4.04 11.30
C GLN A 152 15.81 -5.52 11.62
N ALA A 153 16.81 -6.19 12.19
CA ALA A 153 16.70 -7.62 12.47
C ALA A 153 15.59 -7.88 13.51
N PHE A 154 14.52 -8.54 13.08
CA PHE A 154 13.48 -9.13 13.94
C PHE A 154 14.03 -10.23 14.88
N SER A 155 15.36 -10.43 14.92
CA SER A 155 16.07 -11.55 15.53
C SER A 155 16.00 -11.60 17.06
N TYR A 156 15.44 -10.58 17.72
CA TYR A 156 15.25 -10.56 19.18
C TYR A 156 13.82 -10.90 19.64
N ALA A 157 12.84 -11.00 18.74
CA ALA A 157 11.45 -11.36 19.07
C ALA A 157 11.25 -12.89 19.22
N GLY A 158 12.26 -13.59 19.75
CA GLY A 158 12.15 -14.99 20.11
C GLY A 158 11.20 -15.16 21.29
N ASN A 159 10.09 -15.86 21.07
CA ASN A 159 9.23 -16.50 22.07
C ASN A 159 8.08 -15.72 22.74
N ARG A 160 7.44 -14.70 22.14
CA ARG A 160 6.13 -14.24 22.63
C ARG A 160 5.14 -13.80 21.54
N PHE A 161 3.92 -14.32 21.66
CA PHE A 161 2.77 -14.07 20.79
C PHE A 161 2.09 -12.74 21.16
N GLY A 162 2.09 -11.77 20.25
CA GLY A 162 1.25 -10.56 20.32
C GLY A 162 1.92 -9.27 19.83
N PHE A 163 1.11 -8.34 19.31
CA PHE A 163 1.49 -6.97 18.91
C PHE A 163 2.21 -6.19 20.03
N GLU A 164 1.93 -6.54 21.30
CA GLU A 164 2.52 -5.88 22.48
C GLU A 164 3.94 -6.33 22.83
N ASP A 165 4.44 -7.48 22.36
CA ASP A 165 5.76 -8.00 22.77
C ASP A 165 6.89 -7.69 21.78
N THR A 166 6.55 -7.09 20.63
CA THR A 166 7.49 -6.84 19.51
C THR A 166 7.64 -5.37 19.14
N ARG A 167 7.13 -4.49 20.01
CA ARG A 167 7.03 -3.01 19.89
C ARG A 167 8.32 -2.26 19.52
N GLY A 168 9.49 -2.89 19.58
CA GLY A 168 10.78 -2.24 19.31
C GLY A 168 11.23 -2.21 17.84
N THR A 169 10.44 -2.71 16.87
CA THR A 169 10.82 -2.64 15.45
C THR A 169 10.03 -1.58 14.69
N LEU A 170 10.69 -0.88 13.78
CA LEU A 170 10.11 0.24 13.01
C LEU A 170 8.91 -0.17 12.13
N PHE A 171 8.77 -1.46 11.80
CA PHE A 171 7.57 -1.96 11.13
C PHE A 171 6.32 -1.86 12.04
N PHE A 172 6.42 -2.09 13.35
CA PHE A 172 5.27 -1.93 14.24
C PHE A 172 4.87 -0.48 14.42
N GLN A 173 5.83 0.45 14.32
CA GLN A 173 5.52 1.89 14.30
C GLN A 173 4.83 2.30 12.99
N PHE A 174 5.25 1.73 11.86
CA PHE A 174 4.52 1.88 10.59
C PHE A 174 3.08 1.35 10.70
N ALA A 175 2.90 0.16 11.27
CA ALA A 175 1.58 -0.43 11.52
C ALA A 175 0.74 0.39 12.52
N ARG A 176 1.37 0.97 13.56
CA ARG A 176 0.74 1.88 14.52
C ARG A 176 0.18 3.11 13.81
N ALA A 177 0.98 3.76 12.97
CA ALA A 177 0.57 4.92 12.20
C ALA A 177 -0.61 4.59 11.27
N ILE A 178 -0.56 3.47 10.52
CA ILE A 178 -1.69 3.02 9.70
C ILE A 178 -2.95 2.80 10.55
N ARG A 179 -2.81 2.19 11.74
CA ARG A 179 -3.93 1.96 12.65
C ARG A 179 -4.53 3.26 13.19
N GLU A 180 -3.72 4.28 13.46
CA GLU A 180 -4.17 5.59 13.95
C GLU A 180 -4.81 6.43 12.83
N ILE A 181 -4.22 6.42 11.63
CA ILE A 181 -4.66 7.22 10.46
C ILE A 181 -5.88 6.58 9.76
N GLN A 182 -5.97 5.24 9.77
CA GLN A 182 -6.97 4.46 9.05
C GLN A 182 -7.08 4.80 7.54
N PRO A 183 -5.97 4.87 6.78
CA PRO A 183 -6.04 5.19 5.35
C PRO A 183 -6.81 4.14 4.54
N ARG A 184 -7.30 4.50 3.36
CA ARG A 184 -7.97 3.51 2.49
C ARG A 184 -7.00 2.44 1.99
N VAL A 185 -5.78 2.86 1.66
CA VAL A 185 -4.70 2.01 1.16
C VAL A 185 -3.40 2.38 1.88
N PHE A 186 -2.50 1.42 2.07
CA PHE A 186 -1.11 1.72 2.42
C PHE A 186 -0.13 1.10 1.42
N LEU A 187 1.05 1.73 1.32
CA LEU A 187 2.20 1.26 0.54
C LEU A 187 3.43 1.14 1.45
N GLY A 188 3.85 -0.09 1.74
CA GLY A 188 5.15 -0.35 2.36
C GLY A 188 6.21 -0.65 1.31
N GLU A 189 7.40 -0.08 1.45
CA GLU A 189 8.59 -0.44 0.67
C GLU A 189 9.62 -1.13 1.56
N ASN A 190 10.34 -2.11 0.99
CA ASN A 190 11.46 -2.74 1.64
C ASN A 190 12.48 -3.36 0.67
N VAL A 191 13.57 -3.91 1.22
CA VAL A 191 14.53 -4.70 0.47
C VAL A 191 13.99 -6.10 0.14
N ARG A 192 14.37 -6.65 -1.01
CA ARG A 192 14.02 -8.03 -1.42
C ARG A 192 14.30 -9.09 -0.34
N GLY A 193 15.36 -8.90 0.43
CA GLY A 193 15.80 -9.84 1.47
C GLY A 193 14.73 -10.12 2.53
N LEU A 194 13.76 -9.22 2.73
CA LEU A 194 12.67 -9.38 3.70
C LEU A 194 11.85 -10.66 3.46
N LEU A 195 11.64 -11.07 2.20
CA LEU A 195 10.87 -12.27 1.86
C LEU A 195 11.50 -13.56 2.41
N THR A 196 12.83 -13.61 2.44
CA THR A 196 13.60 -14.78 2.88
C THR A 196 14.17 -14.61 4.29
N HIS A 197 13.99 -13.43 4.89
CA HIS A 197 14.56 -13.11 6.19
C HIS A 197 14.01 -14.07 7.25
N ASP A 198 14.90 -14.57 8.11
CA ASP A 198 14.58 -15.51 9.17
C ASP A 198 13.75 -16.72 8.69
N LYS A 199 14.12 -17.28 7.53
CA LYS A 199 13.43 -18.41 6.87
C LYS A 199 11.95 -18.12 6.57
N GLY A 200 11.61 -16.85 6.32
CA GLY A 200 10.25 -16.40 6.01
C GLY A 200 9.38 -16.11 7.24
N ARG A 201 9.90 -16.25 8.48
CA ARG A 201 9.14 -15.93 9.70
C ARG A 201 8.77 -14.45 9.77
N THR A 202 9.70 -13.57 9.37
CA THR A 202 9.48 -12.12 9.39
C THR A 202 8.30 -11.68 8.54
N ILE A 203 8.21 -12.16 7.29
CA ILE A 203 7.07 -11.82 6.43
C ILE A 203 5.75 -12.39 6.96
N GLY A 204 5.79 -13.55 7.64
CA GLY A 204 4.63 -14.11 8.34
C GLY A 204 4.13 -13.22 9.48
N VAL A 205 5.03 -12.67 10.30
CA VAL A 205 4.71 -11.71 11.36
C VAL A 205 4.12 -10.42 10.78
N ILE A 206 4.71 -9.89 9.71
CA ILE A 206 4.21 -8.71 8.99
C ILE A 206 2.79 -8.94 8.47
N LYS A 207 2.53 -10.08 7.82
CA LYS A 207 1.19 -10.47 7.35
C LYS A 207 0.19 -10.57 8.52
N GLY A 208 0.62 -11.09 9.66
CA GLY A 208 -0.18 -11.15 10.90
C GLY A 208 -0.58 -9.76 11.41
N ALA A 209 0.40 -8.88 11.60
CA ALA A 209 0.21 -7.52 12.09
C ALA A 209 -0.69 -6.68 11.16
N ILE A 210 -0.52 -6.78 9.84
CA ILE A 210 -1.37 -6.08 8.86
C ILE A 210 -2.85 -6.50 9.00
N ARG A 211 -3.11 -7.79 9.19
CA ARG A 211 -4.46 -8.31 9.41
C ARG A 211 -5.03 -7.83 10.75
N GLU A 212 -4.22 -7.78 11.80
CA GLU A 212 -4.64 -7.30 13.14
C GLU A 212 -5.05 -5.82 13.12
N ILE A 213 -4.40 -4.99 12.30
CA ILE A 213 -4.77 -3.57 12.14
C ILE A 213 -5.93 -3.33 11.15
N GLY A 214 -6.54 -4.40 10.61
CA GLY A 214 -7.76 -4.30 9.79
C GLY A 214 -7.54 -4.14 8.29
N TYR A 215 -6.44 -4.66 7.74
CA TYR A 215 -6.11 -4.54 6.31
C TYR A 215 -5.89 -5.90 5.66
N THR A 216 -6.24 -5.96 4.38
CA THR A 216 -6.00 -7.08 3.48
C THR A 216 -4.76 -6.78 2.64
N LEU A 217 -3.75 -7.62 2.78
CA LEU A 217 -2.49 -7.48 2.05
C LEU A 217 -2.61 -8.11 0.64
N ILE A 218 -2.35 -7.32 -0.39
CA ILE A 218 -2.10 -7.81 -1.75
C ILE A 218 -0.80 -8.61 -1.76
N GLU A 219 -0.75 -9.72 -2.51
CA GLU A 219 0.47 -10.54 -2.58
C GLU A 219 1.70 -9.66 -2.89
N PRO A 220 2.70 -9.60 -1.99
CA PRO A 220 3.83 -8.70 -2.13
C PRO A 220 4.63 -8.98 -3.40
N GLN A 221 5.10 -7.93 -4.07
CA GLN A 221 5.87 -8.05 -5.31
C GLN A 221 7.25 -7.43 -5.20
N VAL A 222 8.23 -8.12 -5.80
CA VAL A 222 9.57 -7.57 -6.00
C VAL A 222 9.64 -6.95 -7.39
N LEU A 223 9.72 -5.64 -7.46
CA LEU A 223 9.87 -4.89 -8.71
C LEU A 223 11.34 -4.58 -8.95
N LYS A 224 11.76 -4.67 -10.22
CA LYS A 224 13.12 -4.29 -10.65
C LYS A 224 13.06 -2.93 -11.30
N ALA A 225 13.69 -1.93 -10.68
CA ALA A 225 13.73 -0.55 -11.15
C ALA A 225 14.12 -0.42 -12.64
N LEU A 226 14.99 -1.32 -13.10
CA LEU A 226 15.39 -1.49 -14.50
C LEU A 226 14.23 -1.39 -15.52
N PHE A 227 13.07 -1.92 -15.16
CA PHE A 227 11.89 -1.97 -16.02
C PHE A 227 10.99 -0.73 -15.90
N TYR A 228 11.35 0.27 -15.09
CA TYR A 228 10.49 1.41 -14.77
C TYR A 228 11.15 2.73 -15.16
N LYS A 229 11.83 2.77 -16.31
CA LYS A 229 12.63 3.91 -16.79
C LYS A 229 13.69 4.38 -15.79
N VAL A 230 14.33 3.44 -15.09
CA VAL A 230 15.45 3.71 -14.18
C VAL A 230 16.72 3.04 -14.72
N PRO A 231 17.81 3.79 -14.93
CA PRO A 231 19.08 3.26 -15.45
C PRO A 231 19.88 2.51 -14.38
N GLN A 232 19.22 1.65 -13.61
CA GLN A 232 19.80 0.96 -12.46
C GLN A 232 19.19 -0.42 -12.21
N LYS A 233 20.06 -1.40 -11.95
CA LYS A 233 19.71 -2.74 -11.48
C LYS A 233 19.48 -2.70 -9.97
N ARG A 234 18.27 -2.31 -9.55
CA ARG A 234 17.83 -2.29 -8.13
C ARG A 234 16.49 -2.98 -8.00
N GLU A 235 16.38 -3.86 -7.02
CA GLU A 235 15.15 -4.57 -6.70
C GLU A 235 14.58 -4.05 -5.38
N ARG A 236 13.26 -3.90 -5.34
CA ARG A 236 12.50 -3.50 -4.15
C ARG A 236 11.24 -4.30 -3.98
N LEU A 237 10.97 -4.67 -2.73
CA LEU A 237 9.74 -5.33 -2.33
C LEU A 237 8.72 -4.24 -2.00
N PHE A 238 7.52 -4.38 -2.55
CA PHE A 238 6.39 -3.53 -2.24
C PHE A 238 5.28 -4.35 -1.59
N LEU A 239 4.67 -3.75 -0.57
CA LEU A 239 3.53 -4.27 0.17
C LEU A 239 2.39 -3.27 -0.02
N VAL A 240 1.30 -3.71 -0.63
CA VAL A 240 0.08 -2.90 -0.75
C VAL A 240 -0.97 -3.54 0.14
N GLY A 241 -1.52 -2.77 1.07
CA GLY A 241 -2.65 -3.21 1.88
C GLY A 241 -3.85 -2.32 1.66
N ILE A 242 -5.02 -2.95 1.55
CA ILE A 242 -6.31 -2.29 1.38
C ILE A 242 -7.11 -2.49 2.66
N ARG A 243 -7.74 -1.45 3.18
CA ARG A 243 -8.56 -1.55 4.40
C ARG A 243 -9.69 -2.57 4.19
N ASN A 244 -10.02 -3.36 5.21
CA ASN A 244 -10.86 -4.55 5.04
C ASN A 244 -12.27 -4.27 4.51
N ASP A 245 -12.86 -3.13 4.86
CA ASP A 245 -14.15 -2.64 4.31
C ASP A 245 -14.08 -2.40 2.79
N LEU A 246 -12.89 -2.19 2.24
CA LEU A 246 -12.61 -1.94 0.82
C LEU A 246 -11.93 -3.14 0.14
N ALA A 247 -11.76 -4.27 0.83
CA ALA A 247 -10.96 -5.40 0.34
C ALA A 247 -11.54 -6.06 -0.92
N HIS A 248 -12.82 -5.87 -1.23
CA HIS A 248 -13.41 -6.35 -2.49
C HIS A 248 -12.75 -5.74 -3.74
N HIS A 249 -12.09 -4.59 -3.63
CA HIS A 249 -11.27 -4.01 -4.71
C HIS A 249 -9.90 -4.67 -4.89
N GLN A 250 -9.49 -5.61 -4.00
CA GLN A 250 -8.23 -6.33 -4.11
C GLN A 250 -8.02 -6.98 -5.48
N ALA A 251 -9.07 -7.60 -6.04
CA ALA A 251 -9.01 -8.29 -7.32
C ALA A 251 -8.72 -7.35 -8.51
N ARG A 252 -8.86 -6.04 -8.31
CA ARG A 252 -8.67 -5.02 -9.35
C ARG A 252 -7.31 -4.34 -9.29
N PHE A 253 -6.63 -4.40 -8.14
CA PHE A 253 -5.27 -3.90 -8.06
C PHE A 253 -4.35 -4.73 -8.96
N LYS A 254 -3.62 -4.03 -9.84
CA LYS A 254 -2.59 -4.60 -10.69
C LYS A 254 -1.29 -3.87 -10.43
N TRP A 255 -0.20 -4.62 -10.36
CA TRP A 255 1.15 -4.08 -10.31
C TRP A 255 1.50 -3.40 -11.64
N PRO A 256 2.40 -2.41 -11.63
CA PRO A 256 2.71 -1.63 -12.84
C PRO A 256 3.40 -2.50 -13.88
N ASP A 257 2.99 -2.33 -15.13
CA ASP A 257 3.63 -3.00 -16.26
C ASP A 257 5.05 -2.46 -16.48
N PRO A 258 5.97 -3.26 -17.04
CA PRO A 258 7.31 -2.79 -17.38
C PRO A 258 7.26 -1.80 -18.55
N ALA A 259 8.13 -0.80 -18.55
CA ALA A 259 8.38 0.05 -19.70
C ALA A 259 8.90 -0.78 -20.90
N GLN A 260 8.67 -0.26 -22.11
CA GLN A 260 9.07 -0.92 -23.36
C GLN A 260 10.58 -0.90 -23.61
N ARG A 261 11.36 -0.14 -22.82
CA ARG A 261 12.81 0.01 -22.95
C ARG A 261 13.50 0.01 -21.58
N VAL A 262 14.69 -0.56 -21.57
CA VAL A 262 15.67 -0.45 -20.47
C VAL A 262 16.62 0.71 -20.72
N TYR A 263 16.91 1.47 -19.66
CA TYR A 263 17.79 2.64 -19.69
C TYR A 263 19.19 2.33 -19.16
N THR A 264 20.18 3.05 -19.66
CA THR A 264 21.60 2.86 -19.40
C THR A 264 22.22 4.05 -18.66
N VAL A 265 23.47 3.92 -18.21
CA VAL A 265 24.20 5.05 -17.61
C VAL A 265 24.31 6.23 -18.59
N ARG A 266 24.42 5.97 -19.90
CA ARG A 266 24.41 7.04 -20.91
C ARG A 266 23.13 7.85 -20.87
N ASP A 267 21.98 7.19 -20.82
CA ASP A 267 20.68 7.87 -20.78
C ASP A 267 20.51 8.73 -19.51
N ALA A 268 21.18 8.36 -18.41
CA ALA A 268 21.16 9.13 -17.17
C ALA A 268 22.04 10.38 -17.27
N LEU A 269 23.26 10.26 -17.79
CA LEU A 269 24.27 11.31 -17.66
C LEU A 269 24.43 12.18 -18.91
N LYS A 270 23.89 11.75 -20.05
CA LYS A 270 23.90 12.50 -21.30
C LYS A 270 22.50 12.99 -21.67
N LYS A 271 22.45 14.07 -22.43
CA LYS A 271 21.21 14.59 -23.01
C LYS A 271 20.48 13.48 -23.78
N GLY A 272 19.20 13.30 -23.48
CA GLY A 272 18.36 12.29 -24.12
C GLY A 272 16.96 12.21 -23.52
N ASP A 273 16.38 11.02 -23.55
CA ASP A 273 14.98 10.78 -23.18
C ASP A 273 14.68 10.99 -21.69
N LEU A 274 15.65 10.73 -20.79
CA LEU A 274 15.46 10.92 -19.35
C LEU A 274 15.72 12.35 -18.90
N TYR A 275 16.70 13.02 -19.52
CA TYR A 275 17.15 14.36 -19.14
C TYR A 275 17.43 15.21 -20.38
N PRO A 276 16.96 16.47 -20.42
CA PRO A 276 17.10 17.33 -21.59
C PRO A 276 18.53 17.87 -21.81
N THR A 277 19.42 17.64 -20.86
CA THR A 277 20.81 18.12 -20.84
C THR A 277 21.76 17.02 -20.37
N ASP A 278 23.04 17.17 -20.70
CA ASP A 278 24.11 16.44 -19.99
C ASP A 278 24.05 16.75 -18.49
N VAL A 279 24.57 15.83 -17.68
CA VAL A 279 24.52 15.95 -16.22
C VAL A 279 25.19 17.24 -15.74
N PRO A 280 24.52 18.04 -14.89
CA PRO A 280 25.16 19.20 -14.30
C PRO A 280 26.34 18.80 -13.41
N ASP A 281 27.35 19.66 -13.41
CA ASP A 281 28.48 19.50 -12.49
C ASP A 281 28.00 19.56 -11.04
N SER A 282 28.61 18.73 -10.20
CA SER A 282 28.35 18.73 -8.77
C SER A 282 29.54 18.14 -8.01
N GLN A 283 29.54 18.37 -6.70
CA GLN A 283 30.48 17.77 -5.76
C GLN A 283 30.46 16.25 -5.85
N GLY A 284 31.60 15.65 -5.52
CA GLY A 284 31.73 14.22 -5.32
C GLY A 284 32.87 13.91 -4.37
N VAL A 285 33.11 12.62 -4.16
CA VAL A 285 34.27 12.15 -3.40
C VAL A 285 35.30 11.53 -4.33
N LEU A 286 36.56 11.60 -3.94
CA LEU A 286 37.67 11.01 -4.69
C LEU A 286 38.09 9.67 -4.08
N TYR A 287 38.71 8.83 -4.91
CA TYR A 287 39.43 7.67 -4.43
C TYR A 287 40.75 8.08 -3.77
N THR A 288 41.28 7.21 -2.90
CA THR A 288 42.68 7.33 -2.47
C THR A 288 43.62 7.13 -3.67
N LYS A 289 44.82 7.71 -3.64
CA LYS A 289 45.80 7.61 -4.73
C LYS A 289 46.01 6.17 -5.22
N TRP A 290 46.25 5.24 -4.29
CA TRP A 290 46.39 3.81 -4.60
C TRP A 290 45.16 3.22 -5.29
N LYS A 291 43.95 3.56 -4.83
CA LYS A 291 42.71 3.04 -5.41
C LYS A 291 42.46 3.63 -6.80
N THR A 292 42.80 4.89 -7.02
CA THR A 292 42.81 5.52 -8.35
C THR A 292 43.71 4.75 -9.30
N GLU A 293 44.96 4.49 -8.92
CA GLU A 293 45.90 3.72 -9.74
C GLU A 293 45.36 2.32 -10.10
N ILE A 294 44.75 1.61 -9.15
CA ILE A 294 44.16 0.30 -9.42
C ILE A 294 42.96 0.39 -10.37
N ILE A 295 41.99 1.26 -10.09
CA ILE A 295 40.75 1.34 -10.87
C ILE A 295 41.01 1.89 -12.29
N ALA A 296 42.06 2.69 -12.50
CA ALA A 296 42.47 3.14 -13.83
C ALA A 296 42.80 1.99 -14.79
N ARG A 297 43.16 0.80 -14.27
CA ARG A 297 43.48 -0.39 -15.05
C ARG A 297 42.26 -1.25 -15.39
N ILE A 298 41.10 -0.91 -14.85
CA ILE A 298 39.86 -1.66 -15.07
C ILE A 298 39.13 -1.03 -16.26
N PRO A 299 38.83 -1.79 -17.33
CA PRO A 299 38.14 -1.27 -18.50
C PRO A 299 36.67 -0.96 -18.20
N GLN A 300 36.00 -0.27 -19.12
CA GLN A 300 34.58 0.03 -19.03
C GLN A 300 33.75 -1.26 -18.84
N GLY A 301 32.77 -1.24 -17.91
CA GLY A 301 31.98 -2.43 -17.55
C GLY A 301 32.74 -3.52 -16.77
N GLY A 302 34.04 -3.33 -16.56
CA GLY A 302 34.93 -4.23 -15.84
C GLY A 302 34.84 -4.15 -14.32
N TYR A 303 35.59 -5.02 -13.66
CA TYR A 303 35.68 -5.17 -12.22
C TYR A 303 37.02 -5.79 -11.82
N TRP A 304 37.17 -6.13 -10.54
CA TRP A 304 38.45 -6.62 -10.00
C TRP A 304 39.08 -7.80 -10.76
N ARG A 305 38.31 -8.65 -11.45
CA ARG A 305 38.86 -9.79 -12.21
C ARG A 305 39.63 -9.41 -13.47
N ASP A 306 39.46 -8.18 -13.94
CA ASP A 306 40.19 -7.66 -15.10
C ASP A 306 41.61 -7.20 -14.73
N LEU A 307 41.94 -7.21 -13.44
CA LEU A 307 43.28 -6.86 -12.95
C LEU A 307 44.23 -8.08 -12.99
N PRO A 308 45.55 -7.87 -13.09
CA PRO A 308 46.54 -8.90 -12.80
C PRO A 308 46.36 -9.51 -11.40
N ILE A 309 46.61 -10.81 -11.27
CA ILE A 309 46.34 -11.61 -10.05
C ILE A 309 46.94 -11.00 -8.77
N GLN A 310 48.11 -10.37 -8.86
CA GLN A 310 48.76 -9.71 -7.73
C GLN A 310 47.93 -8.52 -7.23
N LEU A 311 47.39 -7.70 -8.14
CA LEU A 311 46.53 -6.55 -7.80
C LEU A 311 45.15 -7.02 -7.31
N GLN A 312 44.64 -8.14 -7.82
CA GLN A 312 43.41 -8.75 -7.29
C GLN A 312 43.55 -9.08 -5.80
N LYS A 313 44.64 -9.77 -5.43
CA LYS A 313 44.93 -10.12 -4.02
C LYS A 313 45.08 -8.88 -3.13
N GLN A 314 45.73 -7.83 -3.62
CA GLN A 314 45.88 -6.58 -2.88
C GLN A 314 44.54 -5.86 -2.67
N LEU A 315 43.69 -5.79 -3.71
CA LEU A 315 42.40 -5.12 -3.65
C LEU A 315 41.39 -5.85 -2.76
N LEU A 316 41.32 -7.18 -2.88
CA LEU A 316 40.37 -8.01 -2.14
C LEU A 316 40.86 -8.42 -0.75
N LYS A 317 42.17 -8.38 -0.49
CA LYS A 317 42.79 -8.84 0.76
C LYS A 317 42.30 -10.26 1.10
N GLY A 318 41.94 -10.52 2.36
CA GLY A 318 41.41 -11.82 2.79
C GLY A 318 40.16 -12.27 2.02
N SER A 319 39.37 -11.34 1.48
CA SER A 319 38.19 -11.69 0.67
C SER A 319 38.55 -12.39 -0.64
N PHE A 320 39.79 -12.29 -1.12
CA PHE A 320 40.24 -13.02 -2.30
C PHE A 320 40.10 -14.54 -2.16
N HIS A 321 40.29 -15.05 -0.93
CA HIS A 321 40.29 -16.48 -0.61
C HIS A 321 38.91 -17.02 -0.19
N LEU A 322 37.93 -16.15 0.02
CA LEU A 322 36.58 -16.57 0.37
C LEU A 322 35.81 -17.00 -0.87
N GLU A 323 34.84 -17.89 -0.68
CA GLU A 323 33.86 -18.19 -1.72
C GLU A 323 32.98 -16.97 -2.06
N GLY A 324 32.27 -17.03 -3.19
CA GLY A 324 31.39 -15.96 -3.67
C GLY A 324 32.05 -15.00 -4.67
N GLY A 325 31.25 -14.54 -5.64
CA GLY A 325 31.73 -13.87 -6.86
C GLY A 325 32.32 -12.47 -6.66
N LYS A 326 31.93 -11.74 -5.60
CA LYS A 326 32.44 -10.40 -5.24
C LYS A 326 32.43 -9.41 -6.42
N THR A 327 31.45 -9.56 -7.31
CA THR A 327 31.39 -8.87 -8.60
C THR A 327 31.20 -7.35 -8.49
N GLY A 328 30.84 -6.85 -7.31
CA GLY A 328 30.75 -5.43 -7.01
C GLY A 328 32.07 -4.73 -6.68
N ILE A 329 33.17 -5.46 -6.47
CA ILE A 329 34.47 -4.87 -6.09
C ILE A 329 35.20 -4.32 -7.32
N GLY A 330 35.69 -3.08 -7.22
CA GLY A 330 36.45 -2.43 -8.30
C GLY A 330 35.60 -2.18 -9.54
N ARG A 331 34.28 -2.04 -9.41
CA ARG A 331 33.37 -1.94 -10.54
C ARG A 331 33.54 -0.60 -11.28
N ARG A 332 33.91 -0.64 -12.56
CA ARG A 332 33.75 0.47 -13.50
C ARG A 332 32.45 0.30 -14.26
N LEU A 333 31.63 1.35 -14.27
CA LEU A 333 30.35 1.34 -14.99
C LEU A 333 30.60 1.31 -16.50
N SER A 334 29.57 0.96 -17.27
CA SER A 334 29.58 1.05 -18.73
C SER A 334 28.53 2.05 -19.19
N TRP A 335 28.83 2.79 -20.26
CA TRP A 335 27.86 3.68 -20.87
C TRP A 335 26.63 2.93 -21.39
N ASN A 336 26.84 1.70 -21.86
CA ASN A 336 25.84 0.91 -22.58
C ASN A 336 25.14 -0.11 -21.67
N GLU A 337 25.38 -0.05 -20.36
CA GLU A 337 24.70 -0.89 -19.37
C GLU A 337 24.00 -0.01 -18.32
N PRO A 338 22.93 -0.50 -17.69
CA PRO A 338 22.39 0.10 -16.48
C PRO A 338 23.41 0.02 -15.33
N SER A 339 23.38 1.01 -14.43
CA SER A 339 24.23 0.99 -13.24
C SER A 339 23.89 -0.20 -12.34
N LEU A 340 24.88 -0.74 -11.63
CA LEU A 340 24.58 -1.56 -10.46
C LEU A 340 23.87 -0.72 -9.39
N THR A 341 23.19 -1.38 -8.44
CA THR A 341 22.60 -0.70 -7.28
C THR A 341 23.61 0.26 -6.65
N LEU A 342 23.23 1.55 -6.62
CA LEU A 342 23.93 2.59 -5.89
C LEU A 342 23.67 2.43 -4.39
N THR A 343 24.64 2.84 -3.57
CA THR A 343 24.63 2.61 -2.13
C THR A 343 25.06 3.88 -1.41
N CYS A 344 24.89 3.93 -0.10
CA CYS A 344 25.17 5.12 0.70
C CYS A 344 26.65 5.52 0.77
N ALA A 345 27.57 4.68 0.28
CA ALA A 345 29.01 4.90 0.36
C ALA A 345 29.68 4.71 -1.01
N PRO A 346 29.81 5.77 -1.83
CA PRO A 346 30.19 5.66 -3.25
C PRO A 346 31.68 5.32 -3.47
N ALA A 347 32.52 5.36 -2.44
CA ALA A 347 33.96 5.18 -2.56
C ALA A 347 34.53 3.94 -1.83
N GLN A 348 33.73 3.13 -1.11
CA GLN A 348 34.26 1.92 -0.46
C GLN A 348 34.50 0.78 -1.48
N ASN A 349 35.19 -0.29 -1.08
CA ASN A 349 35.61 -1.33 -2.02
C ASN A 349 34.44 -2.14 -2.60
N GLN A 350 33.45 -2.50 -1.79
CA GLN A 350 32.31 -3.33 -2.23
C GLN A 350 31.20 -2.50 -2.90
N THR A 351 31.11 -1.24 -2.50
CA THR A 351 30.02 -0.34 -2.86
C THR A 351 30.38 0.65 -3.96
N GLY A 352 31.67 0.86 -4.20
CA GLY A 352 32.14 1.82 -5.17
C GLY A 352 31.69 1.50 -6.59
N ARG A 353 31.19 2.53 -7.28
CA ARG A 353 30.86 2.51 -8.71
C ARG A 353 31.67 3.61 -9.36
N CYS A 354 32.67 3.21 -10.15
CA CYS A 354 33.52 4.15 -10.86
C CYS A 354 32.81 4.66 -12.12
N HIS A 355 32.97 5.94 -12.42
CA HIS A 355 32.48 6.58 -13.64
C HIS A 355 32.96 5.81 -14.88
N PRO A 356 32.17 5.74 -15.98
CA PRO A 356 32.55 4.94 -17.15
C PRO A 356 33.88 5.36 -17.80
N GLU A 357 34.22 6.65 -17.77
CA GLU A 357 35.44 7.20 -18.41
C GLU A 357 36.45 7.74 -17.40
N GLU A 358 35.97 8.32 -16.31
CA GLU A 358 36.83 8.99 -15.33
C GLU A 358 37.17 8.03 -14.19
N THR A 359 38.36 8.16 -13.59
CA THR A 359 38.76 7.29 -12.47
C THR A 359 38.37 7.89 -11.13
N ARG A 360 37.06 8.09 -10.96
CA ARG A 360 36.43 8.60 -9.74
C ARG A 360 35.07 7.93 -9.52
N PRO A 361 34.54 7.92 -8.29
CA PRO A 361 33.13 7.71 -8.05
C PRO A 361 32.25 8.66 -8.86
N LEU A 362 30.99 8.26 -9.03
CA LEU A 362 29.96 9.18 -9.52
C LEU A 362 29.80 10.37 -8.56
N THR A 363 29.64 11.58 -9.08
CA THR A 363 29.28 12.79 -8.32
C THR A 363 27.89 12.67 -7.72
N VAL A 364 27.50 13.61 -6.84
CA VAL A 364 26.17 13.60 -6.22
C VAL A 364 25.06 13.69 -7.26
N ARG A 365 25.16 14.61 -8.24
CA ARG A 365 24.14 14.75 -9.28
C ARG A 365 24.10 13.55 -10.23
N GLU A 366 25.26 12.96 -10.57
CA GLU A 366 25.31 11.69 -11.30
C GLU A 366 24.61 10.56 -10.52
N TYR A 367 24.82 10.50 -9.19
CA TYR A 367 24.13 9.55 -8.30
C TYR A 367 22.60 9.75 -8.32
N ALA A 368 22.16 11.00 -8.21
CA ALA A 368 20.76 11.40 -8.19
C ALA A 368 20.06 11.05 -9.51
N ARG A 369 20.71 11.34 -10.65
CA ARG A 369 20.15 11.01 -11.97
C ARG A 369 20.01 9.51 -12.22
N ILE A 370 20.93 8.70 -11.71
CA ILE A 370 20.79 7.23 -11.80
C ILE A 370 19.58 6.72 -11.00
N GLN A 371 19.23 7.40 -9.91
CA GLN A 371 18.00 7.18 -9.12
C GLN A 371 16.79 7.95 -9.66
N THR A 372 16.91 8.57 -10.84
CA THR A 372 15.87 9.32 -11.56
C THR A 372 15.32 10.55 -10.85
N PHE A 373 16.08 11.15 -9.92
CA PHE A 373 15.72 12.46 -9.36
C PHE A 373 15.78 13.54 -10.44
N PRO A 374 14.89 14.55 -10.41
CA PRO A 374 14.99 15.69 -11.31
C PRO A 374 16.18 16.58 -10.92
N ASP A 375 16.69 17.36 -11.88
CA ASP A 375 17.91 18.15 -11.70
C ASP A 375 17.73 19.34 -10.75
N ASP A 376 16.50 19.81 -10.58
CA ASP A 376 16.10 20.87 -9.66
C ASP A 376 15.87 20.36 -8.23
N TRP A 377 16.03 19.05 -7.97
CA TRP A 377 16.01 18.51 -6.61
C TRP A 377 17.38 18.63 -5.96
N ASP A 378 17.49 19.52 -4.98
CA ASP A 378 18.71 19.85 -4.25
C ASP A 378 18.84 19.06 -2.94
N PHE A 379 19.99 18.41 -2.72
CA PHE A 379 20.25 17.67 -1.48
C PHE A 379 21.02 18.52 -0.46
N CYS A 380 20.54 18.54 0.78
CA CYS A 380 21.13 19.25 1.92
C CYS A 380 22.11 18.35 2.71
N GLY A 381 22.91 18.98 3.58
CA GLY A 381 23.90 18.31 4.41
C GLY A 381 25.26 18.09 3.73
N SER A 382 26.15 17.36 4.41
CA SER A 382 27.49 17.04 3.87
C SER A 382 27.41 16.16 2.61
N THR A 383 28.43 16.18 1.75
CA THR A 383 28.50 15.33 0.54
C THR A 383 28.21 13.85 0.84
N MET A 384 28.72 13.33 1.97
CA MET A 384 28.45 11.94 2.38
C MET A 384 27.01 11.72 2.83
N SER A 385 26.39 12.71 3.48
CA SER A 385 24.97 12.67 3.82
C SER A 385 24.09 12.63 2.57
N GLN A 386 24.41 13.44 1.57
CA GLN A 386 23.69 13.46 0.29
C GLN A 386 23.78 12.10 -0.43
N TYR A 387 24.96 11.45 -0.43
CA TYR A 387 25.08 10.08 -0.96
C TYR A 387 24.25 9.06 -0.18
N LYS A 388 24.16 9.19 1.15
CA LYS A 388 23.31 8.33 2.00
C LYS A 388 21.84 8.51 1.65
N GLN A 389 21.39 9.76 1.56
CA GLN A 389 20.04 10.14 1.15
C GLN A 389 19.66 9.51 -0.20
N ILE A 390 20.48 9.71 -1.24
CA ILE A 390 20.25 9.17 -2.60
C ILE A 390 20.35 7.63 -2.62
N GLY A 391 21.29 7.04 -1.90
CA GLY A 391 21.48 5.58 -1.85
C GLY A 391 20.32 4.84 -1.19
N ASN A 392 19.71 5.45 -0.17
CA ASN A 392 18.55 4.92 0.54
C ASN A 392 17.24 5.09 -0.25
N ALA A 393 17.12 6.14 -1.05
CA ALA A 393 15.91 6.47 -1.79
C ALA A 393 15.37 5.33 -2.68
N VAL A 394 14.04 5.27 -2.79
CA VAL A 394 13.35 4.59 -3.89
C VAL A 394 13.58 5.40 -5.17
N PRO A 395 13.94 4.79 -6.31
CA PRO A 395 14.03 5.53 -7.57
C PRO A 395 12.70 6.20 -7.92
N VAL A 396 12.74 7.49 -8.26
CA VAL A 396 11.54 8.32 -8.48
C VAL A 396 10.61 7.73 -9.55
N ASN A 397 11.14 7.28 -10.69
CA ASN A 397 10.31 6.72 -11.76
C ASN A 397 9.65 5.38 -11.38
N LEU A 398 10.31 4.57 -10.55
CA LEU A 398 9.72 3.34 -10.00
C LEU A 398 8.58 3.67 -9.02
N ALA A 399 8.82 4.63 -8.13
CA ALA A 399 7.80 5.13 -7.21
C ALA A 399 6.58 5.68 -7.98
N ALA A 400 6.79 6.45 -9.05
CA ALA A 400 5.72 6.97 -9.89
C ALA A 400 4.93 5.85 -10.61
N ALA A 401 5.60 4.79 -11.07
CA ALA A 401 4.90 3.67 -11.69
C ALA A 401 3.95 2.97 -10.69
N VAL A 402 4.40 2.74 -9.46
CA VAL A 402 3.57 2.18 -8.39
C VAL A 402 2.45 3.17 -8.01
N GLY A 403 2.77 4.46 -7.90
CA GLY A 403 1.82 5.53 -7.59
C GLY A 403 0.65 5.58 -8.56
N ARG A 404 0.90 5.52 -9.87
CA ARG A 404 -0.18 5.50 -10.89
C ARG A 404 -1.12 4.31 -10.74
N ARG A 405 -0.63 3.14 -10.32
CA ARG A 405 -1.48 1.97 -10.03
C ARG A 405 -2.32 2.14 -8.77
N LEU A 406 -1.78 2.81 -7.76
CA LEU A 406 -2.53 3.17 -6.55
C LEU A 406 -3.62 4.20 -6.87
N VAL A 407 -3.32 5.19 -7.72
CA VAL A 407 -4.31 6.15 -8.22
C VAL A 407 -5.41 5.45 -9.01
N ALA A 408 -5.08 4.51 -9.89
CA ALA A 408 -6.11 3.74 -10.61
C ALA A 408 -7.02 2.97 -9.65
N LEU A 409 -6.45 2.31 -8.63
CA LEU A 409 -7.23 1.62 -7.61
C LEU A 409 -8.18 2.59 -6.88
N LEU A 410 -7.66 3.74 -6.44
CA LEU A 410 -8.47 4.75 -5.74
C LEU A 410 -9.54 5.35 -6.65
N ASN A 411 -9.25 5.61 -7.93
CA ASN A 411 -10.23 6.06 -8.93
C ASN A 411 -11.39 5.08 -9.07
N GLU A 412 -11.09 3.78 -9.12
CA GLU A 412 -12.13 2.75 -9.18
C GLU A 412 -12.99 2.73 -7.92
N MET A 413 -12.39 2.95 -6.75
CA MET A 413 -13.12 3.08 -5.50
C MET A 413 -14.01 4.34 -5.47
N GLU A 414 -13.60 5.44 -6.11
CA GLU A 414 -14.43 6.65 -6.25
C GLU A 414 -15.56 6.46 -7.28
N ALA A 415 -15.32 5.80 -8.40
CA ALA A 415 -16.33 5.60 -9.44
C ALA A 415 -17.51 4.73 -8.98
N GLU A 416 -17.28 3.88 -7.98
CA GLU A 416 -18.32 3.08 -7.31
C GLU A 416 -18.90 3.78 -6.08
N ALA A 417 -18.32 4.90 -5.65
CA ALA A 417 -18.95 5.75 -4.66
C ALA A 417 -20.21 6.39 -5.30
N PRO A 418 -21.38 6.31 -4.66
CA PRO A 418 -22.61 6.86 -5.23
C PRO A 418 -22.46 8.37 -5.50
N ASP A 419 -22.71 8.79 -6.75
CA ASP A 419 -22.79 10.19 -7.14
C ASP A 419 -24.02 10.85 -6.50
N PHE A 420 -23.79 11.63 -5.44
CA PHE A 420 -24.85 12.37 -4.74
C PHE A 420 -25.27 13.67 -5.46
N SER A 421 -24.63 14.04 -6.58
CA SER A 421 -24.88 15.32 -7.28
C SER A 421 -25.99 15.26 -8.34
N LEU A 422 -26.52 14.08 -8.66
CA LEU A 422 -27.67 13.95 -9.54
C LEU A 422 -29.00 14.09 -8.77
N GLN A 423 -29.51 15.33 -8.74
CA GLN A 423 -30.95 15.57 -8.60
C GLN A 423 -31.70 14.89 -9.76
N HIS A 424 -32.05 13.61 -9.65
CA HIS A 424 -32.85 12.93 -10.68
C HIS A 424 -33.93 11.98 -10.08
N PRO A 425 -35.15 11.90 -10.65
CA PRO A 425 -36.35 11.38 -9.98
C PRO A 425 -36.46 9.84 -9.90
N ALA A 426 -35.35 9.11 -10.10
CA ALA A 426 -35.33 7.68 -10.37
C ALA A 426 -35.14 6.78 -9.12
N TRP A 427 -35.60 7.22 -7.95
CA TRP A 427 -35.70 6.46 -6.69
C TRP A 427 -36.70 5.28 -6.78
N ARG A 428 -36.63 4.43 -7.81
CA ARG A 428 -37.64 3.37 -8.05
C ARG A 428 -37.14 1.97 -8.41
N HIS A 429 -35.86 1.70 -8.68
CA HIS A 429 -35.46 0.33 -9.07
C HIS A 429 -34.12 -0.10 -8.46
N GLY A 430 -34.14 -1.12 -7.60
CA GLY A 430 -32.96 -1.72 -6.97
C GLY A 430 -32.22 -2.70 -7.89
N ILE A 431 -30.92 -2.90 -7.62
CA ILE A 431 -29.97 -3.67 -8.44
C ILE A 431 -29.78 -5.09 -7.86
N ARG A 432 -29.69 -6.13 -8.72
CA ARG A 432 -29.40 -7.53 -8.35
C ARG A 432 -28.02 -7.97 -8.85
N TYR A 433 -27.25 -8.70 -8.02
CA TYR A 433 -25.98 -9.34 -8.38
C TYR A 433 -26.05 -10.88 -8.49
N PRO A 434 -25.12 -11.52 -9.24
CA PRO A 434 -25.21 -12.93 -9.63
C PRO A 434 -24.98 -13.98 -8.53
N ASP A 435 -24.54 -13.56 -7.34
CA ASP A 435 -24.37 -14.38 -6.13
C ASP A 435 -25.50 -14.17 -5.09
N GLY A 436 -26.51 -13.38 -5.46
CA GLY A 436 -27.83 -13.35 -4.82
C GLY A 436 -28.01 -12.35 -3.68
N ALA A 437 -26.99 -11.58 -3.28
CA ALA A 437 -27.15 -10.51 -2.29
C ALA A 437 -27.49 -9.15 -2.94
N VAL A 438 -28.40 -8.40 -2.32
CA VAL A 438 -28.86 -7.06 -2.77
C VAL A 438 -28.91 -6.09 -1.58
N GLN A 439 -28.32 -4.91 -1.75
CA GLN A 439 -28.43 -3.77 -0.82
C GLN A 439 -29.67 -2.91 -1.12
N MET A 440 -30.26 -2.38 -0.05
CA MET A 440 -31.69 -2.05 0.15
C MET A 440 -32.28 -0.82 -0.53
N LEU A 441 -33.52 -0.99 -1.02
CA LEU A 441 -34.57 0.03 -0.93
C LEU A 441 -35.49 -0.28 0.26
N LEU A 442 -35.62 0.68 1.18
CA LEU A 442 -36.71 0.75 2.16
C LEU A 442 -38.04 0.62 1.41
N LEU A 443 -38.73 -0.52 1.52
CA LEU A 443 -40.20 -0.69 1.45
C LEU A 443 -40.63 -2.18 1.32
N GLU A 444 -40.19 -3.10 2.19
CA GLU A 444 -41.01 -4.32 2.46
C GLU A 444 -40.97 -4.69 3.96
N PRO A 445 -42.13 -4.76 4.65
CA PRO A 445 -42.19 -5.19 6.03
C PRO A 445 -42.08 -6.72 6.12
N SER A 446 -40.87 -7.28 5.98
CA SER A 446 -40.50 -8.68 6.33
C SER A 446 -39.00 -9.00 6.14
N THR A 447 -38.18 -8.11 5.57
CA THR A 447 -36.82 -8.46 5.13
C THR A 447 -35.74 -7.99 6.09
N MET A 448 -34.74 -8.85 6.34
CA MET A 448 -33.63 -8.64 7.26
C MET A 448 -32.33 -8.51 6.47
N TYR A 449 -31.45 -7.58 6.90
CA TYR A 449 -30.15 -7.35 6.27
C TYR A 449 -29.06 -7.49 7.31
N LEU A 450 -28.12 -8.41 7.04
CA LEU A 450 -26.92 -8.64 7.83
C LEU A 450 -25.79 -7.83 7.18
N VAL A 451 -25.16 -6.96 7.96
CA VAL A 451 -23.95 -6.26 7.58
C VAL A 451 -22.79 -6.94 8.28
N ASP A 452 -21.92 -7.60 7.50
CA ASP A 452 -20.81 -8.42 8.00
C ASP A 452 -19.59 -7.54 8.30
N ASP A 453 -19.71 -6.73 9.36
CA ASP A 453 -18.64 -5.91 9.92
C ASP A 453 -18.27 -6.40 11.33
N SER A 454 -17.14 -5.95 11.87
CA SER A 454 -16.89 -6.01 13.31
C SER A 454 -17.30 -4.67 13.94
N PRO A 455 -18.44 -4.56 14.66
CA PRO A 455 -19.42 -5.59 15.03
C PRO A 455 -20.59 -5.84 14.06
N VAL A 456 -21.07 -7.10 13.98
CA VAL A 456 -22.18 -7.55 13.11
C VAL A 456 -23.47 -6.80 13.47
N THR A 457 -24.01 -6.08 12.49
CA THR A 457 -25.17 -5.20 12.68
C THR A 457 -26.39 -5.77 11.96
N LEU A 458 -27.51 -5.82 12.68
CA LEU A 458 -28.80 -6.26 12.18
C LEU A 458 -29.71 -5.07 11.89
N LEU A 459 -30.18 -4.96 10.64
CA LEU A 459 -31.17 -3.96 10.22
C LEU A 459 -32.55 -4.62 10.11
N GLY A 460 -33.50 -4.13 10.91
CA GLY A 460 -34.86 -4.65 10.99
C GLY A 460 -35.92 -3.58 10.83
N THR A 461 -37.18 -4.01 10.64
CA THR A 461 -38.35 -3.12 10.65
C THR A 461 -39.32 -3.55 11.75
N TYR A 462 -40.13 -2.61 12.24
CA TYR A 462 -41.15 -2.89 13.25
C TYR A 462 -42.52 -2.32 12.87
N ARG A 463 -43.59 -2.85 13.47
CA ARG A 463 -44.96 -2.31 13.34
C ARG A 463 -45.25 -1.29 14.43
N LYS A 464 -46.16 -0.32 14.20
CA LYS A 464 -46.51 0.73 15.20
C LYS A 464 -46.85 0.13 16.55
N SER A 465 -47.71 -0.89 16.49
CA SER A 465 -48.24 -1.63 17.62
C SER A 465 -47.17 -2.35 18.44
N CYS A 466 -45.98 -2.58 17.87
CA CYS A 466 -44.88 -3.28 18.53
C CYS A 466 -43.88 -2.30 19.18
N ARG A 467 -43.93 -1.00 18.86
CA ARG A 467 -42.94 -0.01 19.32
C ARG A 467 -42.86 0.06 20.83
N GLU A 468 -44.01 0.24 21.49
CA GLU A 468 -44.08 0.35 22.94
C GLU A 468 -43.59 -0.92 23.61
N TRP A 469 -43.95 -2.09 23.09
CA TRP A 469 -43.47 -3.36 23.63
C TRP A 469 -41.95 -3.49 23.48
N ILE A 470 -41.38 -3.18 22.30
CA ILE A 470 -39.93 -3.25 22.08
C ILE A 470 -39.17 -2.32 23.04
N VAL A 471 -39.63 -1.07 23.16
CA VAL A 471 -38.97 -0.05 23.99
C VAL A 471 -39.12 -0.33 25.49
N SER A 472 -40.28 -0.84 25.93
CA SER A 472 -40.53 -1.13 27.35
C SER A 472 -39.92 -2.46 27.81
N SER A 473 -39.93 -3.49 26.94
CA SER A 473 -39.37 -4.80 27.27
C SER A 473 -37.87 -4.92 26.98
N ASN A 474 -37.32 -4.02 26.14
CA ASN A 474 -35.97 -4.14 25.58
C ASN A 474 -35.74 -5.48 24.87
N LEU A 475 -36.74 -5.93 24.11
CA LEU A 475 -36.70 -7.18 23.36
C LEU A 475 -37.06 -6.95 21.89
N TYR A 476 -36.43 -7.72 21.01
CA TYR A 476 -36.84 -7.83 19.60
C TYR A 476 -36.86 -9.29 19.18
N ASN A 477 -37.98 -9.73 18.63
CA ASN A 477 -38.17 -11.10 18.16
C ASN A 477 -38.06 -11.15 16.64
N TYR A 478 -37.23 -12.06 16.14
CA TYR A 478 -37.09 -12.34 14.71
C TYR A 478 -37.52 -13.79 14.43
N PRO A 479 -38.54 -14.04 13.59
CA PRO A 479 -38.97 -15.39 13.26
C PRO A 479 -37.88 -16.12 12.48
N VAL A 480 -37.62 -17.37 12.84
CA VAL A 480 -36.60 -18.23 12.20
C VAL A 480 -37.10 -19.66 12.03
N THR A 481 -36.60 -20.32 11.02
CA THR A 481 -36.75 -21.76 10.77
C THR A 481 -35.63 -22.56 11.43
N ASP A 482 -35.83 -23.87 11.63
CA ASP A 482 -34.78 -24.76 12.17
C ASP A 482 -33.52 -24.76 11.29
N SER A 483 -33.67 -24.70 9.96
CA SER A 483 -32.54 -24.62 9.03
C SER A 483 -31.77 -23.29 9.14
N GLU A 484 -32.44 -22.15 9.36
CA GLU A 484 -31.77 -20.85 9.55
C GLU A 484 -31.01 -20.81 10.87
N ILE A 485 -31.59 -21.39 11.93
CA ILE A 485 -30.92 -21.53 13.21
C ILE A 485 -29.61 -22.31 13.04
N GLU A 486 -29.62 -23.45 12.36
CA GLU A 486 -28.44 -24.31 12.20
C GLU A 486 -27.38 -23.74 11.25
N LYS A 487 -27.80 -23.10 10.13
CA LYS A 487 -26.89 -22.73 9.04
C LYS A 487 -26.41 -21.28 9.09
N CYS A 488 -27.09 -20.39 9.80
CA CYS A 488 -26.74 -18.97 9.82
C CYS A 488 -26.03 -18.58 11.13
N GLN A 489 -24.72 -18.85 11.20
CA GLN A 489 -23.88 -18.41 12.32
C GLN A 489 -23.96 -16.88 12.59
N PRO A 490 -24.05 -15.99 11.58
CA PRO A 490 -24.12 -14.54 11.81
C PRO A 490 -25.32 -14.06 12.65
N LEU A 491 -26.46 -14.75 12.59
CA LEU A 491 -27.62 -14.40 13.43
C LEU A 491 -27.39 -14.63 14.92
N ARG A 492 -26.40 -15.44 15.25
CA ARG A 492 -25.97 -15.72 16.63
C ARG A 492 -24.87 -14.75 17.10
N SER A 493 -24.25 -14.00 16.20
CA SER A 493 -23.16 -13.06 16.50
C SER A 493 -23.57 -11.58 16.39
N VAL A 494 -24.86 -11.30 16.16
CA VAL A 494 -25.40 -9.94 16.14
C VAL A 494 -25.08 -9.22 17.45
N SER A 495 -24.43 -8.07 17.34
CA SER A 495 -24.01 -7.25 18.48
C SER A 495 -24.62 -5.85 18.46
N ARG A 496 -25.25 -5.45 17.34
CA ARG A 496 -26.00 -4.20 17.18
C ARG A 496 -27.31 -4.43 16.41
N LEU A 497 -28.36 -3.73 16.81
CA LEU A 497 -29.68 -3.78 16.17
C LEU A 497 -30.19 -2.36 15.90
N ILE A 498 -30.61 -2.13 14.66
CA ILE A 498 -31.22 -0.87 14.22
C ILE A 498 -32.60 -1.18 13.66
N LEU A 499 -33.64 -0.59 14.26
CA LEU A 499 -35.02 -0.80 13.86
C LEU A 499 -35.58 0.45 13.19
N VAL A 500 -36.01 0.30 11.94
CA VAL A 500 -36.48 1.41 11.11
C VAL A 500 -37.95 1.22 10.76
N ARG A 501 -38.69 2.33 10.76
CA ARG A 501 -40.09 2.33 10.34
C ARG A 501 -40.40 3.59 9.54
N LYS A 502 -41.19 3.43 8.47
CA LYS A 502 -41.57 4.53 7.59
C LYS A 502 -42.30 5.62 8.39
N ASN A 503 -41.78 6.85 8.35
CA ASN A 503 -42.33 8.05 9.01
C ASN A 503 -42.35 7.99 10.56
N ASP A 504 -41.43 7.24 11.19
CA ASP A 504 -41.31 7.13 12.65
C ASP A 504 -39.82 7.19 13.06
N SER A 505 -39.53 7.37 14.35
CA SER A 505 -38.17 7.45 14.89
C SER A 505 -37.44 6.12 14.78
N ARG A 506 -36.17 6.12 14.34
CA ARG A 506 -35.30 4.93 14.38
C ARG A 506 -34.99 4.56 15.82
N LEU A 507 -34.91 3.26 16.11
CA LEU A 507 -34.51 2.75 17.42
C LEU A 507 -33.16 2.05 17.32
N PHE A 508 -32.26 2.37 18.24
CA PHE A 508 -30.87 1.88 18.24
C PHE A 508 -30.59 1.08 19.51
N PHE A 509 -30.03 -0.11 19.34
CA PHE A 509 -29.77 -1.00 20.45
C PHE A 509 -28.42 -1.72 20.32
N LYS A 510 -27.77 -1.92 21.46
CA LYS A 510 -26.74 -2.95 21.61
C LYS A 510 -27.41 -4.28 21.93
N VAL A 511 -26.99 -5.34 21.26
CA VAL A 511 -27.49 -6.69 21.56
C VAL A 511 -26.61 -7.29 22.66
N LYS A 512 -27.22 -7.62 23.80
CA LYS A 512 -26.54 -8.22 24.97
C LYS A 512 -26.48 -9.74 24.91
N GLY A 513 -27.36 -10.33 24.11
CA GLY A 513 -27.49 -11.76 23.92
C GLY A 513 -28.78 -12.08 23.20
N TYR A 514 -29.00 -13.36 22.94
CA TYR A 514 -30.23 -13.84 22.32
C TYR A 514 -30.65 -15.17 22.94
N GLU A 515 -31.93 -15.50 22.82
CA GLU A 515 -32.49 -16.81 23.14
C GLU A 515 -33.34 -17.30 21.99
N ILE A 516 -33.43 -18.61 21.79
CA ILE A 516 -34.34 -19.19 20.80
C ILE A 516 -35.59 -19.65 21.54
N VAL A 517 -36.73 -19.06 21.19
CA VAL A 517 -38.00 -19.27 21.88
C VAL A 517 -39.09 -19.73 20.91
N GLY A 518 -40.05 -20.51 21.42
CA GLY A 518 -41.26 -20.87 20.70
C GLY A 518 -42.37 -19.82 20.85
N LYS A 519 -43.43 -19.97 20.06
CA LYS A 519 -44.61 -19.08 20.09
C LYS A 519 -45.19 -18.87 21.50
N ARG A 520 -45.32 -19.95 22.29
CA ARG A 520 -45.90 -19.90 23.65
C ARG A 520 -45.11 -19.00 24.61
N ALA A 521 -43.78 -19.12 24.61
CA ALA A 521 -42.91 -18.32 25.47
C ALA A 521 -42.96 -16.82 25.10
N LEU A 522 -43.10 -16.49 23.81
CA LEU A 522 -43.33 -15.11 23.37
C LEU A 522 -44.67 -14.54 23.85
N SER A 523 -45.74 -15.35 23.80
CA SER A 523 -47.05 -14.94 24.31
C SER A 523 -47.01 -14.68 25.82
N GLU A 524 -46.29 -15.51 26.59
CA GLU A 524 -46.11 -15.36 28.04
C GLU A 524 -45.32 -14.08 28.40
N LEU A 525 -44.44 -13.61 27.50
CA LEU A 525 -43.73 -12.31 27.61
C LEU A 525 -44.58 -11.11 27.15
N GLY A 526 -45.87 -11.32 26.87
CA GLY A 526 -46.80 -10.26 26.47
C GLY A 526 -46.65 -9.82 25.01
N TYR A 527 -45.93 -10.56 24.16
CA TYR A 527 -45.87 -10.27 22.73
C TYR A 527 -47.17 -10.73 22.04
N PRO A 528 -47.84 -9.88 21.23
CA PRO A 528 -49.07 -10.25 20.55
C PRO A 528 -48.79 -11.25 19.41
N THR A 529 -48.87 -12.54 19.71
CA THR A 529 -48.75 -13.62 18.72
C THR A 529 -50.11 -13.85 18.05
N GLY A 530 -50.31 -13.33 16.84
CA GLY A 530 -51.56 -13.53 16.10
C GLY A 530 -51.85 -15.00 15.73
N THR A 531 -53.08 -15.28 15.31
CA THR A 531 -53.52 -16.60 14.81
C THR A 531 -52.78 -17.07 13.55
N ARG A 532 -52.14 -16.14 12.83
CA ARG A 532 -51.37 -16.40 11.59
C ARG A 532 -49.97 -17.03 11.82
N HIS A 533 -49.48 -17.10 13.05
CA HIS A 533 -48.16 -17.68 13.34
C HIS A 533 -48.29 -19.19 13.61
N PRO A 534 -47.56 -20.08 12.89
CA PRO A 534 -47.58 -21.52 13.15
C PRO A 534 -47.14 -21.87 14.57
N ALA A 535 -47.69 -22.95 15.15
CA ALA A 535 -47.29 -23.42 16.48
C ALA A 535 -45.81 -23.87 16.51
N SER A 536 -45.29 -24.35 15.38
CA SER A 536 -43.90 -24.77 15.19
C SER A 536 -42.93 -23.62 14.94
N GLN A 537 -43.39 -22.38 14.79
CA GLN A 537 -42.52 -21.23 14.52
C GLN A 537 -41.61 -20.94 15.72
N LYS A 538 -40.30 -20.92 15.47
CA LYS A 538 -39.29 -20.44 16.42
C LYS A 538 -38.93 -19.00 16.14
N TYR A 539 -38.36 -18.35 17.15
CA TYR A 539 -37.92 -16.96 17.08
C TYR A 539 -36.58 -16.82 17.78
N ILE A 540 -35.70 -15.99 17.21
CA ILE A 540 -34.57 -15.43 17.95
C ILE A 540 -35.09 -14.22 18.71
N LEU A 541 -34.99 -14.25 20.03
CA LEU A 541 -35.34 -13.16 20.92
C LEU A 541 -34.06 -12.46 21.35
N TYR A 542 -33.79 -11.31 20.75
CA TYR A 542 -32.63 -10.49 21.10
C TYR A 542 -32.92 -9.66 22.35
N LYS A 543 -31.98 -9.71 23.31
CA LYS A 543 -31.98 -8.86 24.51
C LYS A 543 -31.24 -7.56 24.19
N LEU A 544 -31.93 -6.45 24.38
CA LEU A 544 -31.49 -5.15 23.92
C LEU A 544 -31.04 -4.27 25.09
N GLU A 545 -30.07 -3.41 24.82
CA GLU A 545 -29.73 -2.25 25.63
C GLU A 545 -29.91 -1.01 24.74
N PRO A 546 -30.84 -0.08 25.06
CA PRO A 546 -31.02 1.15 24.29
C PRO A 546 -29.72 1.95 24.21
N LEU A 547 -29.45 2.51 23.04
CA LEU A 547 -28.37 3.47 22.85
C LEU A 547 -28.96 4.89 22.88
N GLU A 548 -28.46 5.76 23.77
CA GLU A 548 -28.94 7.15 23.93
C GLU A 548 -28.54 8.09 22.78
N THR A 549 -27.72 7.62 21.85
CA THR A 549 -27.16 8.43 20.76
C THR A 549 -27.68 7.96 19.42
N GLU A 550 -28.24 8.90 18.65
CA GLU A 550 -28.38 8.74 17.21
C GLU A 550 -26.99 8.51 16.62
N LEU A 551 -26.84 7.44 15.84
CA LEU A 551 -25.68 7.26 15.00
C LEU A 551 -25.56 8.49 14.09
N ALA A 552 -24.40 9.15 14.08
CA ALA A 552 -24.20 10.36 13.28
C ALA A 552 -24.52 10.05 11.81
N TYR A 553 -25.14 10.99 11.12
CA TYR A 553 -25.42 10.87 9.71
C TYR A 553 -24.28 11.50 8.93
N ASP A 554 -23.92 10.93 7.79
CA ASP A 554 -23.18 11.70 6.79
C ASP A 554 -24.13 12.67 6.06
N GLU A 555 -23.58 13.58 5.26
CA GLU A 555 -24.34 14.60 4.51
C GLU A 555 -25.36 14.00 3.51
N ALA A 556 -25.35 12.67 3.32
CA ALA A 556 -26.29 11.91 2.49
C ALA A 556 -27.44 11.25 3.29
N GLY A 557 -27.48 11.40 4.61
CA GLY A 557 -28.54 10.83 5.45
C GLY A 557 -28.42 9.31 5.67
N ALA A 558 -27.25 8.72 5.39
CA ALA A 558 -26.94 7.34 5.74
C ALA A 558 -26.51 7.22 7.21
N ILE A 559 -26.73 6.06 7.82
CA ILE A 559 -26.40 5.81 9.24
C ILE A 559 -24.89 5.56 9.36
N ALA A 560 -24.11 6.47 9.94
CA ALA A 560 -22.70 6.23 10.25
C ALA A 560 -22.56 5.50 11.60
N ILE A 561 -21.92 4.33 11.57
CA ILE A 561 -21.67 3.50 12.75
C ILE A 561 -20.54 4.12 13.58
N ALA A 562 -20.86 4.73 14.72
CA ALA A 562 -19.84 5.26 15.64
C ALA A 562 -19.01 4.11 16.27
N GLY A 563 -17.73 4.06 15.93
CA GLY A 563 -16.69 3.35 16.66
C GLY A 563 -16.40 4.01 18.02
N LYS A 564 -15.82 3.24 18.95
CA LYS A 564 -15.41 3.74 20.29
C LYS A 564 -14.58 5.03 20.14
N GLY A 565 -15.04 6.14 20.73
CA GLY A 565 -14.19 7.32 20.97
C GLY A 565 -14.76 8.69 20.63
N ALA A 566 -15.97 8.83 20.10
CA ALA A 566 -16.52 10.15 19.77
C ALA A 566 -16.99 10.92 21.02
N ASN A 567 -16.27 11.98 21.38
CA ASN A 567 -16.73 13.01 22.30
C ASN A 567 -17.74 13.90 21.58
N ILE A 568 -18.97 13.94 22.10
CA ILE A 568 -20.15 14.56 21.50
C ILE A 568 -20.24 16.03 21.92
N LYS A 569 -20.46 16.95 20.97
CA LYS A 569 -21.02 18.28 21.30
C LYS A 569 -22.53 18.15 21.50
N LYS A 570 -22.98 18.51 22.71
CA LYS A 570 -24.38 18.51 23.17
C LYS A 570 -25.27 19.41 22.30
N ALA A 571 -26.37 18.86 21.79
CA ALA A 571 -27.59 19.61 21.50
C ALA A 571 -28.83 18.69 21.45
N ASN A 572 -29.52 18.57 22.59
CA ASN A 572 -30.98 18.72 22.76
C ASN A 572 -31.47 17.95 23.98
N ARG A 573 -31.98 18.71 24.96
CA ARG A 573 -32.70 18.22 26.13
C ARG A 573 -34.08 17.73 25.68
N LEU A 574 -34.47 16.53 26.11
CA LEU A 574 -35.85 16.24 26.46
C LEU A 574 -35.86 15.82 27.93
N ALA A 575 -36.58 16.60 28.73
CA ALA A 575 -36.66 16.44 30.18
C ALA A 575 -37.41 15.14 30.53
N PRO A 576 -36.99 14.41 31.58
CA PRO A 576 -37.81 13.36 32.16
C PRO A 576 -38.98 13.99 32.91
N THR A 577 -40.20 13.86 32.37
CA THR A 577 -41.42 14.03 33.16
C THR A 577 -41.49 12.89 34.17
N VAL A 578 -41.23 13.24 35.43
CA VAL A 578 -41.50 12.40 36.61
C VAL A 578 -43.01 12.15 36.69
N PRO A 579 -43.50 10.91 36.75
CA PRO A 579 -44.87 10.65 37.19
C PRO A 579 -44.90 10.68 38.72
N PRO A 580 -45.84 11.39 39.37
CA PRO A 580 -46.00 11.27 40.81
C PRO A 580 -46.76 9.97 41.12
N HIS A 581 -46.16 9.12 41.96
CA HIS A 581 -46.92 8.17 42.75
C HIS A 581 -47.39 8.86 44.03
N ARG A 582 -48.71 8.89 44.26
CA ARG A 582 -49.34 8.32 45.48
C ARG A 582 -50.86 8.33 45.40
N ALA A 583 -51.41 7.30 46.02
CA ALA A 583 -52.82 6.93 46.08
C ALA A 583 -53.67 7.85 46.97
N GLY A 584 -54.99 7.81 46.74
CA GLY A 584 -55.99 7.91 47.81
C GLY A 584 -57.04 9.01 47.69
N GLY A 585 -58.27 8.61 47.32
CA GLY A 585 -59.49 9.05 48.00
C GLY A 585 -60.25 10.27 47.45
N GLY A 586 -61.53 10.04 47.09
CA GLY A 586 -62.61 10.96 47.47
C GLY A 586 -63.34 11.75 46.36
N ALA A 587 -64.53 11.23 46.01
CA ALA A 587 -65.79 11.94 45.75
C ALA A 587 -65.94 12.95 44.59
N GLY A 588 -66.92 12.67 43.71
CA GLY A 588 -67.98 13.65 43.40
C GLY A 588 -68.17 14.09 41.94
N GLY A 589 -69.21 13.54 41.28
CA GLY A 589 -70.14 14.31 40.45
C GLY A 589 -69.94 14.36 38.92
N CYS A 590 -70.77 13.60 38.19
CA CYS A 590 -71.25 13.93 36.83
C CYS A 590 -72.08 15.25 36.85
N PRO A 591 -72.26 15.94 35.72
CA PRO A 591 -73.07 15.45 34.59
C PRO A 591 -72.27 14.93 33.39
#